data_AF-A0A6N2S5F9-F1
#
_entry.id   AF-A0A6N2S5F9-F1
#
_cell.length_a   1.000
_cell.length_b   1.000
_cell.length_c   1.000
_cell.angle_alpha   90.00
_cell.angle_beta   90.00
_cell.angle_gamma   90.00
#
_symmetry.space_group_name_H-M   'P 1'
#
loop_
_entity.id
_entity.type
_entity.pdbx_description
1 polymer ?
#
loop_
_entity_poly.entity_id
_entity_poly.type
_entity_poly.pdbx_seq_one_letter_code
_entity_poly.pdbx_strand_id
1 'polypeptide(L)'
;MSEELTKTKLLPIQGKDMDSIMQNLETGVAELFTSERYQEYLKTMSKFHNYSFNNTLLIAMQRPDATLVTGYRNWQSMGRQVKKGEKGITIIAPAPIKRKKEQAVLDQDQKPVIGPDGKPKTEEVEVTLCTGQVFW
;
A
#
# COMPACT_ATOMS: atom_id res chain seq x y z
N MET A 1 35.96 -16.40 -16.03
CA MET A 1 35.42 -16.51 -14.66
C MET A 1 35.06 -15.12 -14.21
N SER A 2 33.83 -14.69 -14.53
CA SER A 2 33.38 -13.32 -14.32
C SER A 2 32.01 -13.40 -13.65
N GLU A 3 31.97 -13.31 -12.33
CA GLU A 3 30.74 -13.13 -11.55
C GLU A 3 30.38 -11.63 -11.59
N GLU A 4 29.56 -11.23 -12.56
CA GLU A 4 28.86 -9.94 -12.48
C GLU A 4 27.52 -10.17 -11.78
N LEU A 5 27.50 -9.82 -10.48
CA LEU A 5 26.28 -9.70 -9.68
C LEU A 5 25.28 -8.80 -10.41
N THR A 6 24.14 -9.36 -10.79
CA THR A 6 23.01 -8.66 -11.41
C THR A 6 22.55 -7.51 -10.50
N LYS A 7 23.02 -6.31 -10.79
CA LYS A 7 22.67 -5.08 -10.08
C LYS A 7 21.21 -4.75 -10.34
N THR A 8 20.34 -5.14 -9.41
CA THR A 8 18.90 -4.83 -9.41
C THR A 8 18.70 -3.32 -9.53
N LYS A 9 18.19 -2.86 -10.69
CA LYS A 9 17.70 -1.48 -10.85
C LYS A 9 16.40 -1.35 -10.08
N LEU A 10 16.45 -0.62 -8.97
CA LEU A 10 15.27 -0.16 -8.24
C LEU A 10 14.54 0.89 -9.09
N LEU A 11 13.24 0.71 -9.31
CA LEU A 11 12.40 1.77 -9.87
C LEU A 11 12.25 2.90 -8.83
N PRO A 12 12.32 4.18 -9.22
CA PRO A 12 12.15 5.29 -8.30
C PRO A 12 10.69 5.37 -7.87
N ILE A 13 10.40 4.98 -6.63
CA ILE A 13 9.10 5.26 -5.99
C ILE A 13 9.12 6.75 -5.62
N GLN A 14 8.65 7.60 -6.54
CA GLN A 14 8.45 9.02 -6.27
C GLN A 14 7.12 9.23 -5.54
N GLY A 15 7.20 9.69 -4.30
CA GLY A 15 6.05 10.13 -3.51
C GLY A 15 5.67 9.15 -2.39
N LYS A 16 5.54 9.68 -1.17
CA LYS A 16 4.86 9.02 -0.03
C LYS A 16 3.33 9.15 -0.14
N ASP A 17 2.85 9.71 -1.24
CA ASP A 17 1.45 10.06 -1.46
C ASP A 17 0.67 8.86 -2.00
N MET A 18 -0.61 8.79 -1.67
CA MET A 18 -1.43 7.62 -2.02
C MET A 18 -1.54 7.40 -3.53
N ASP A 19 -1.58 8.47 -4.31
CA ASP A 19 -1.72 8.41 -5.77
C ASP A 19 -0.51 7.75 -6.43
N SER A 20 0.71 8.04 -5.96
CA SER A 20 1.92 7.39 -6.47
C SER A 20 1.99 5.92 -6.08
N ILE A 21 1.54 5.56 -4.88
CA ILE A 21 1.44 4.16 -4.45
C ILE A 21 0.49 3.39 -5.36
N MET A 22 -0.67 3.98 -5.71
CA MET A 22 -1.63 3.36 -6.62
C MET A 22 -1.11 3.26 -8.05
N GLN A 23 -0.48 4.30 -8.58
CA GLN A 23 0.11 4.26 -9.92
C GLN A 23 1.21 3.19 -10.05
N ASN A 24 2.04 3.05 -9.00
CA ASN A 24 3.06 2.00 -8.95
C ASN A 24 2.43 0.61 -8.87
N LEU A 25 1.31 0.43 -8.17
CA LEU A 25 0.56 -0.82 -8.18
C LEU A 25 0.04 -1.16 -9.57
N GLU A 26 -0.59 -0.20 -10.26
CA GLU A 26 -1.11 -0.41 -11.62
C GLU A 26 -0.01 -0.83 -12.60
N THR A 27 1.13 -0.15 -12.54
CA THR A 27 2.30 -0.46 -13.38
C THR A 27 2.91 -1.81 -13.00
N GLY A 28 3.06 -2.06 -11.69
CA GLY A 28 3.62 -3.30 -11.16
C GLY A 28 2.77 -4.53 -11.51
N VAL A 29 1.45 -4.40 -11.58
CA VAL A 29 0.55 -5.49 -12.01
C VAL A 29 0.78 -5.86 -13.47
N ALA A 30 1.02 -4.89 -14.36
CA ALA A 30 1.32 -5.19 -15.76
C ALA A 30 2.68 -5.90 -15.91
N GLU A 31 3.70 -5.46 -15.19
CA GLU A 31 5.05 -6.03 -15.23
C GLU A 31 5.15 -7.40 -14.54
N LEU A 32 4.30 -7.65 -13.53
CA LEU A 32 4.21 -8.91 -12.79
C LEU A 32 3.96 -10.12 -13.67
N PHE A 33 3.25 -9.96 -14.80
CA PHE A 33 2.91 -11.07 -15.70
C PHE A 33 4.09 -11.50 -16.59
N THR A 34 5.29 -10.95 -16.37
CA THR A 34 6.54 -11.52 -16.89
C THR A 34 6.99 -12.71 -16.05
N SER A 35 7.50 -13.77 -16.69
CA SER A 35 7.72 -15.08 -16.05
C SER A 35 8.62 -15.04 -14.80
N GLU A 36 9.70 -14.25 -14.84
CA GLU A 36 10.66 -14.14 -13.74
C GLU A 36 10.08 -13.38 -12.53
N ARG A 37 9.42 -12.24 -12.77
CA ARG A 37 8.80 -11.42 -11.71
C ARG A 37 7.61 -12.11 -11.07
N TYR A 38 6.86 -12.88 -11.86
CA TYR A 38 5.79 -13.70 -11.33
C TYR A 38 6.30 -14.72 -10.32
N GLN A 39 7.45 -15.36 -10.59
CA GLN A 39 8.05 -16.31 -9.66
C GLN A 39 8.53 -15.63 -8.37
N GLU A 40 9.14 -14.45 -8.45
CA GLU A 40 9.53 -13.64 -7.28
C GLU A 40 8.32 -13.25 -6.42
N TYR A 41 7.23 -12.87 -7.09
CA TYR A 41 5.97 -12.56 -6.44
C TYR A 41 5.39 -13.78 -5.72
N LEU A 42 5.34 -14.96 -6.36
CA LEU A 42 4.85 -16.19 -5.73
C LEU A 42 5.71 -16.59 -4.52
N LYS A 43 7.04 -16.40 -4.58
CA LYS A 43 7.93 -16.61 -3.43
C LYS A 43 7.66 -15.62 -2.29
N THR A 44 7.25 -14.40 -2.60
CA THR A 44 6.89 -13.40 -1.59
C THR A 44 5.53 -13.73 -0.98
N MET A 45 4.56 -14.12 -1.81
CA MET A 45 3.23 -14.53 -1.41
C MET A 45 3.24 -15.74 -0.47
N SER A 46 4.17 -16.68 -0.65
CA SER A 46 4.31 -17.83 0.26
C SER A 46 4.81 -17.44 1.66
N LYS A 47 5.55 -16.33 1.79
CA LYS A 47 6.06 -15.81 3.08
C LYS A 47 5.04 -14.89 3.77
N PHE A 48 4.37 -14.04 3.00
CA PHE A 48 3.50 -12.97 3.51
C PHE A 48 2.01 -13.32 3.36
N HIS A 49 1.61 -14.52 3.77
CA HIS A 49 0.24 -15.01 3.61
C HIS A 49 -0.84 -14.23 4.40
N ASN A 50 -0.42 -13.41 5.38
CA ASN A 50 -1.32 -12.56 6.18
C ASN A 50 -1.44 -11.12 5.64
N TYR A 51 -0.74 -10.79 4.55
CA TYR A 51 -0.83 -9.49 3.91
C TYR A 51 -1.84 -9.52 2.75
N SER A 52 -2.47 -8.38 2.48
CA SER A 52 -3.31 -8.23 1.29
C SER A 52 -2.49 -8.38 0.01
N PHE A 53 -3.14 -8.76 -1.09
CA PHE A 53 -2.51 -8.87 -2.41
C PHE A 53 -1.65 -7.64 -2.77
N ASN A 54 -2.22 -6.44 -2.64
CA ASN A 54 -1.53 -5.18 -2.92
C ASN A 54 -0.29 -5.00 -2.03
N ASN A 55 -0.39 -5.34 -0.75
CA ASN A 55 0.75 -5.22 0.16
C ASN A 55 1.84 -6.27 -0.13
N THR A 56 1.46 -7.49 -0.47
CA THR A 56 2.39 -8.54 -0.91
C THR A 56 3.13 -8.11 -2.18
N LEU A 57 2.43 -7.51 -3.14
CA LEU A 57 3.03 -6.96 -4.34
C LEU A 57 3.96 -5.78 -4.00
N LEU A 58 3.54 -4.83 -3.18
CA LEU A 58 4.37 -3.71 -2.75
C LEU A 58 5.64 -4.17 -2.03
N ILE A 59 5.56 -5.22 -1.21
CA ILE A 59 6.73 -5.83 -0.56
C ILE A 59 7.64 -6.43 -1.62
N ALA A 60 7.11 -7.22 -2.55
CA ALA A 60 7.90 -7.85 -3.62
C ALA A 60 8.62 -6.80 -4.49
N MET A 61 7.98 -5.67 -4.80
CA MET A 61 8.56 -4.59 -5.60
C MET A 61 9.65 -3.81 -4.86
N GLN A 62 9.49 -3.61 -3.54
CA GLN A 62 10.43 -2.82 -2.73
C GLN A 62 11.61 -3.65 -2.22
N ARG A 63 11.35 -4.90 -1.81
CA ARG A 63 12.30 -5.79 -1.14
C ARG A 63 11.91 -7.27 -1.31
N PRO A 64 12.20 -7.91 -2.46
CA PRO A 64 11.80 -9.30 -2.74
C PRO A 64 12.51 -10.33 -1.83
N ASP A 65 13.64 -9.96 -1.24
CA ASP A 65 14.38 -10.74 -0.25
C ASP A 65 13.78 -10.67 1.17
N ALA A 66 12.74 -9.85 1.39
CA ALA A 66 12.09 -9.72 2.69
C ALA A 66 11.58 -11.08 3.20
N THR A 67 11.70 -11.27 4.51
CA THR A 67 11.26 -12.48 5.24
C THR A 67 10.27 -12.16 6.33
N LEU A 68 10.41 -10.98 6.94
CA LEU A 68 9.47 -10.41 7.88
C LEU A 68 9.42 -8.91 7.64
N VAL A 69 8.22 -8.33 7.71
CA VAL A 69 7.98 -6.90 7.62
C VAL A 69 7.18 -6.53 8.84
N THR A 70 7.70 -5.66 9.69
CA THR A 70 6.97 -5.24 10.90
C THR A 70 7.34 -3.83 11.33
N GLY A 71 6.54 -3.28 12.24
CA GLY A 71 6.76 -1.93 12.74
C GLY A 71 8.05 -1.86 13.55
N TYR A 72 8.70 -0.70 13.56
CA TYR A 72 9.95 -0.50 14.31
C TYR A 72 9.86 -0.92 15.78
N ARG A 73 8.76 -0.60 16.47
CA ARG A 73 8.54 -0.99 17.87
C ARG A 73 8.44 -2.51 18.06
N ASN A 74 7.88 -3.23 17.08
CA ASN A 74 7.80 -4.69 17.11
C ASN A 74 9.18 -5.32 16.93
N TRP A 75 10.05 -4.72 16.11
CA TRP A 75 11.45 -5.16 16.05
C TRP A 75 12.14 -5.00 17.40
N GLN A 76 11.94 -3.85 18.06
CA GLN A 76 12.50 -3.60 19.39
C GLN A 76 11.99 -4.58 20.45
N SER A 77 10.69 -4.94 20.44
CA SER A 77 10.14 -5.93 21.38
C SER A 77 10.68 -7.34 21.13
N MET A 78 11.11 -7.65 19.91
CA MET A 78 11.82 -8.89 19.56
C MET A 78 13.33 -8.83 19.87
N GLY A 79 13.82 -7.77 20.54
CA GLY A 79 15.23 -7.58 20.86
C GLY A 79 16.10 -7.24 19.64
N ARG A 80 15.51 -6.72 18.56
CA ARG A 80 16.19 -6.38 17.32
C ARG A 80 16.16 -4.88 17.08
N GLN A 81 17.22 -4.37 16.46
CA GLN A 81 17.38 -2.94 16.18
C GLN A 81 17.60 -2.73 14.68
N VAL A 82 16.80 -1.85 14.08
CA VAL A 82 17.00 -1.44 12.68
C VAL A 82 18.32 -0.68 12.58
N LYS A 83 19.13 -1.03 11.58
CA LYS A 83 20.43 -0.39 11.34
C LYS A 83 20.22 1.07 10.91
N LYS A 84 21.16 1.93 11.33
CA LYS A 84 21.15 3.34 10.95
C LYS A 84 21.32 3.47 9.43
N GLY A 85 20.44 4.20 8.77
CA GLY A 85 20.48 4.45 7.32
C GLY A 85 19.73 3.45 6.46
N GLU A 86 19.09 2.44 7.05
CA GLU A 86 18.18 1.55 6.31
C GLU A 86 17.00 2.36 5.74
N LYS A 87 16.38 1.82 4.68
CA LYS A 87 15.14 2.34 4.12
C LYS A 87 14.00 1.38 4.44
N GLY A 88 12.93 1.90 5.02
CA GLY A 88 11.73 1.12 5.30
C GLY A 88 10.92 0.82 4.04
N ILE A 89 10.04 -0.17 4.15
CA ILE A 89 9.09 -0.62 3.14
C ILE A 89 7.76 0.06 3.41
N THR A 90 7.17 0.68 2.39
CA THR A 90 5.86 1.31 2.50
C THR A 90 4.76 0.27 2.26
N ILE A 91 3.82 0.19 3.19
CA ILE A 91 2.66 -0.72 3.19
C ILE A 91 1.39 0.11 3.27
N ILE A 92 0.32 -0.32 2.59
CA ILE A 92 -0.99 0.32 2.70
C ILE A 92 -1.67 -0.20 3.96
N ALA A 93 -2.03 0.72 4.86
CA ALA A 93 -2.76 0.40 6.07
C ALA A 93 -3.93 1.38 6.28
N PRO A 94 -5.05 0.91 6.85
CA PRO A 94 -6.13 1.81 7.25
C PRO A 94 -5.62 2.73 8.35
N ALA A 95 -5.70 4.05 8.14
CA ALA A 95 -5.49 5.00 9.20
C ALA A 95 -6.80 5.19 9.96
N PRO A 96 -6.79 5.18 11.30
CA PRO A 96 -7.98 5.46 12.11
C PRO A 96 -8.40 6.93 12.06
N ILE A 97 -7.89 7.73 11.11
CA ILE A 97 -8.27 9.12 10.93
C ILE A 97 -9.67 9.15 10.31
N LYS A 98 -10.67 9.36 11.16
CA LYS A 98 -12.04 9.65 10.75
C LYS A 98 -12.09 11.07 10.22
N ARG A 99 -12.34 11.26 8.91
CA ARG A 99 -12.70 12.57 8.37
C ARG A 99 -14.20 12.62 8.13
N LYS A 100 -14.84 13.67 8.62
CA LYS A 100 -16.21 14.03 8.25
C LYS A 100 -16.18 14.54 6.82
N LYS A 101 -16.86 13.84 5.92
CA LYS A 101 -17.03 14.29 4.53
C LYS A 101 -18.51 14.55 4.30
N GLU A 102 -18.80 15.74 3.80
CA GLU A 102 -20.11 16.09 3.28
C GLU A 102 -20.37 15.28 2.01
N GLN A 103 -21.27 14.30 2.09
CA GLN A 103 -21.71 13.50 0.95
C GLN A 103 -23.20 13.74 0.72
N ALA A 104 -23.57 14.04 -0.53
CA ALA A 104 -24.98 14.14 -0.91
C ALA A 104 -25.65 12.77 -0.70
N VAL A 105 -26.75 12.75 0.05
CA VAL A 105 -27.56 11.53 0.22
C VAL A 105 -28.14 11.20 -1.15
N LEU A 106 -27.79 10.03 -1.68
CA LEU A 106 -28.31 9.54 -2.96
C LEU A 106 -29.50 8.61 -2.69
N ASP A 107 -30.57 8.77 -3.46
CA ASP A 107 -31.72 7.85 -3.44
C ASP A 107 -31.37 6.50 -4.12
N GLN A 108 -32.28 5.51 -4.08
CA GLN A 108 -32.13 4.21 -4.74
C GLN A 108 -31.75 4.31 -6.23
N ASP A 109 -32.06 5.44 -6.88
CA ASP A 109 -31.74 5.74 -8.28
C ASP A 109 -30.46 6.59 -8.49
N GLN A 110 -29.59 6.72 -7.49
CA GLN A 110 -28.35 7.53 -7.51
C GLN A 110 -28.56 9.04 -7.78
N LYS A 111 -29.76 9.56 -7.54
CA LYS A 111 -30.04 11.01 -7.63
C LYS A 111 -29.90 11.65 -6.25
N PRO A 112 -29.31 12.87 -6.14
CA PRO A 112 -29.20 13.56 -4.87
C PRO A 112 -30.60 13.85 -4.31
N VAL A 113 -30.88 13.39 -3.09
CA VAL A 113 -32.13 13.66 -2.38
C VAL A 113 -32.17 15.15 -2.06
N ILE A 114 -33.11 15.85 -2.69
CA ILE A 114 -33.32 17.28 -2.49
C ILE A 114 -34.23 17.47 -1.28
N GLY A 115 -33.80 18.28 -0.31
CA GLY A 115 -34.63 18.64 0.83
C GLY A 115 -35.80 19.57 0.44
N PRO A 116 -36.78 19.78 1.33
CA PRO A 116 -37.93 20.67 1.07
C PRO A 116 -37.55 22.12 0.69
N ASP A 117 -36.30 22.52 0.93
CA ASP A 117 -35.75 23.85 0.64
C ASP A 117 -35.04 23.96 -0.73
N GLY A 118 -35.15 22.94 -1.60
CA GLY A 118 -34.55 22.94 -2.95
C GLY A 118 -33.02 22.77 -2.98
N LYS A 119 -32.39 22.49 -1.84
CA LYS A 119 -30.94 22.21 -1.73
C LYS A 119 -30.71 20.70 -1.53
N PRO A 120 -29.63 20.14 -2.10
CA PRO A 120 -29.29 18.73 -1.86
C PRO A 120 -29.03 18.48 -0.37
N LYS A 121 -29.62 17.40 0.16
CA LYS A 121 -29.40 16.98 1.55
C LYS A 121 -28.00 16.38 1.65
N THR A 122 -27.12 17.06 2.37
CA THR A 122 -25.76 16.62 2.65
C THR A 122 -25.74 15.90 4.00
N GLU A 123 -25.21 14.68 4.04
CA GLU A 123 -24.97 13.94 5.28
C GLU A 123 -23.46 13.93 5.59
N GLU A 124 -23.10 14.17 6.85
CA GLU A 124 -21.72 14.00 7.33
C GLU A 124 -21.42 12.52 7.46
N VAL A 125 -20.73 11.93 6.49
CA VAL A 125 -20.29 10.53 6.55
C VAL A 125 -18.87 10.49 7.14
N GLU A 126 -18.67 9.68 8.19
CA GLU A 126 -17.33 9.35 8.70
C GLU A 126 -16.63 8.40 7.72
N VAL A 127 -15.62 8.90 7.02
CA VAL A 127 -14.80 8.06 6.12
C VAL A 127 -13.49 7.69 6.80
N THR A 128 -13.17 6.39 6.78
CA THR A 128 -11.85 5.88 7.18
C THR A 128 -10.88 6.03 6.03
N LEU A 129 -9.78 6.77 6.22
CA LEU A 129 -8.77 6.99 5.19
C LEU A 129 -7.70 5.89 5.23
N CYS A 130 -7.28 5.39 4.07
CA CYS A 130 -6.09 4.55 3.95
C CYS A 130 -4.84 5.43 3.80
N THR A 131 -3.75 5.08 4.46
CA THR A 131 -2.46 5.79 4.36
C THR A 131 -1.31 4.82 4.12
N GLY A 132 -0.26 5.29 3.45
CA GLY A 132 1.02 4.59 3.39
C GLY A 132 1.75 4.66 4.74
N GLN A 133 2.02 3.50 5.33
CA GLN A 133 2.79 3.37 6.57
C GLN A 133 4.13 2.70 6.28
N VAL A 134 5.20 3.18 6.94
CA VAL A 134 6.55 2.66 6.73
C VAL A 134 6.87 1.59 7.77
N PHE A 135 7.22 0.41 7.28
CA PHE A 135 7.63 -0.77 8.03
C PHE A 135 9.10 -1.09 7.76
N TRP A 136 9.69 -1.98 8.54
CA TRP A 136 11.11 -2.36 8.47
C TRP A 136 11.27 -3.87 8.37
#